data_AF-A0A534IWQ2-F1
#
_entry.id   AF-A0A534IWQ2-F1
#
_cell.length_a   1.000
_cell.length_b   1.000
_cell.length_c   1.000
_cell.angle_alpha   90.00
_cell.angle_beta   90.00
_cell.angle_gamma   90.00
#
_symmetry.space_group_name_H-M   'P 1'
#
loop_
_entity.id
_entity.type
_entity.pdbx_description
1 polymer ?
#
loop_
_entity_poly.entity_id
_entity_poly.type
_entity_poly.pdbx_seq_one_letter_code
_entity_poly.pdbx_strand_id
1 'polypeptide(L)'
;MQESWPVGPIVSEFPSAKFVKLFAILVGVMIFVGMIAFHVAIILPRPGAFQPTEPDQIAYIVTVRALNVIFAVAMDAAAALAVTCSWYWGLTRPDLTEGARRGLFIFGTVFLAIWIVFSSFSVTILRALGP
;
A
#
# COMPACT_ATOMS: atom_id res chain seq x y z
N MET A 1 6.03 -25.58 53.33
CA MET A 1 4.87 -24.86 52.76
C MET A 1 5.28 -24.38 51.39
N GLN A 2 4.66 -24.91 50.35
CA GLN A 2 5.02 -24.70 48.95
C GLN A 2 3.93 -23.80 48.36
N GLU A 3 4.22 -22.52 48.16
CA GLU A 3 3.29 -21.57 47.52
C GLU A 3 3.20 -21.92 46.03
N SER A 4 2.14 -22.64 45.66
CA SER A 4 1.74 -22.82 44.27
C SER A 4 1.05 -21.55 43.78
N TRP A 5 1.81 -20.66 43.15
CA TRP A 5 1.23 -19.58 42.37
C TRP A 5 0.44 -20.18 41.20
N PRO A 6 -0.83 -19.82 40.99
CA PRO A 6 -1.54 -20.22 39.79
C PRO A 6 -0.92 -19.42 38.63
N VAL A 7 -0.05 -20.06 37.86
CA VAL A 7 0.32 -19.58 36.53
C VAL A 7 -0.92 -19.79 35.67
N GLY A 8 -1.87 -18.87 35.78
CA GLY A 8 -3.00 -18.78 34.86
C GLY A 8 -2.44 -18.72 33.43
N PRO A 9 -3.13 -19.32 32.45
CA PRO A 9 -2.66 -19.25 31.07
C PRO A 9 -2.50 -17.77 30.71
N ILE A 10 -1.27 -17.35 30.40
CA ILE A 10 -1.03 -16.09 29.71
C ILE A 10 -1.72 -16.27 28.37
N VAL A 11 -2.97 -15.87 28.28
CA VAL A 11 -3.69 -15.80 27.02
C VAL A 11 -2.98 -14.70 26.25
N SER A 12 -1.95 -15.08 25.50
CA SER A 12 -1.40 -14.24 24.45
C SER A 12 -2.57 -14.03 23.49
N GLU A 13 -3.23 -12.89 23.58
CA GLU A 13 -4.22 -12.49 22.60
C GLU A 13 -3.50 -12.35 21.27
N PHE A 14 -3.41 -13.46 20.54
CA PHE A 14 -2.99 -13.47 19.15
C PHE A 14 -3.80 -12.38 18.44
N PRO A 15 -3.22 -11.64 17.48
CA PRO A 15 -4.04 -10.89 16.54
C PRO A 15 -5.05 -11.90 16.01
N SER A 16 -6.33 -11.69 16.34
CA SER A 16 -7.35 -12.65 15.92
C SER A 16 -7.18 -12.83 14.41
N ALA A 17 -7.31 -14.05 13.88
CA ALA A 17 -7.14 -14.28 12.45
C ALA A 17 -7.98 -13.30 11.59
N LYS A 18 -9.04 -12.73 12.18
CA LYS A 18 -9.85 -11.63 11.65
C LYS A 18 -9.06 -10.33 11.40
N PHE A 19 -8.18 -9.91 12.31
CA PHE A 19 -7.34 -8.73 12.14
C PHE A 19 -6.39 -8.90 10.96
N VAL A 20 -5.64 -10.00 10.91
CA VAL A 20 -4.72 -10.29 9.78
C VAL A 20 -5.48 -10.35 8.45
N LYS A 21 -6.67 -10.98 8.43
CA LYS A 21 -7.55 -11.00 7.25
C LYS A 21 -8.01 -9.60 6.84
N LEU A 22 -8.38 -8.75 7.79
CA LEU A 22 -8.79 -7.38 7.50
C LEU A 22 -7.66 -6.59 6.84
N PHE A 23 -6.44 -6.67 7.35
CA PHE A 23 -5.28 -6.01 6.71
C PHE A 23 -5.01 -6.54 5.32
N ALA A 24 -5.03 -7.86 5.13
CA ALA A 24 -4.86 -8.45 3.82
C ALA A 24 -5.92 -7.96 2.82
N ILE A 25 -7.18 -7.85 3.26
CA ILE A 25 -8.27 -7.30 2.44
C ILE A 25 -8.03 -5.82 2.14
N LEU A 26 -7.70 -5.00 3.13
CA LEU A 26 -7.46 -3.55 2.94
C LEU A 26 -6.30 -3.30 1.97
N VAL A 27 -5.17 -3.99 2.14
CA VAL A 27 -4.03 -3.91 1.23
C VAL A 27 -4.42 -4.37 -0.16
N GLY A 28 -5.14 -5.49 -0.29
CA GLY A 28 -5.61 -6.01 -1.57
C GLY A 28 -6.56 -5.04 -2.29
N VAL A 29 -7.51 -4.43 -1.58
CA VAL A 29 -8.43 -3.43 -2.12
C VAL A 29 -7.67 -2.18 -2.59
N MET A 30 -6.73 -1.69 -1.79
CA MET A 30 -5.92 -0.53 -2.16
C MET A 30 -5.09 -0.79 -3.43
N ILE A 31 -4.43 -1.95 -3.52
CA ILE A 31 -3.70 -2.37 -4.72
C ILE A 31 -4.64 -2.47 -5.91
N PHE A 32 -5.80 -3.12 -5.74
CA PHE A 32 -6.78 -3.30 -6.81
C PHE A 32 -7.30 -1.96 -7.36
N VAL A 33 -7.71 -1.05 -6.47
CA VAL A 33 -8.18 0.29 -6.84
C VAL A 33 -7.09 1.08 -7.55
N GLY A 34 -5.86 1.05 -7.02
CA GLY A 34 -4.73 1.71 -7.65
C GLY A 34 -4.47 1.19 -9.06
N MET A 35 -4.38 -0.13 -9.22
CA MET A 35 -4.13 -0.76 -10.51
C MET A 35 -5.26 -0.49 -11.51
N ILE A 36 -6.53 -0.49 -11.09
CA ILE A 36 -7.63 -0.09 -11.98
C ILE A 36 -7.46 1.35 -12.44
N ALA A 37 -7.20 2.29 -11.53
CA ALA A 37 -7.04 3.69 -11.88
C ALA A 37 -5.90 3.89 -12.90
N PHE A 38 -4.79 3.18 -12.73
CA PHE A 38 -3.67 3.18 -13.66
C PHE A 38 -4.06 2.63 -15.05
N HIS A 39 -4.71 1.47 -15.12
CA HIS A 39 -5.13 0.88 -16.39
C HIS A 39 -6.16 1.77 -17.11
N VAL A 40 -7.11 2.33 -16.37
CA VAL A 40 -8.12 3.25 -16.94
C VAL A 40 -7.45 4.50 -17.51
N ALA A 41 -6.44 5.07 -16.82
CA ALA A 41 -5.71 6.23 -17.31
C ALA A 41 -4.98 5.97 -18.64
N ILE A 42 -4.46 4.75 -18.85
CA ILE A 42 -3.77 4.34 -20.08
C ILE A 42 -4.76 4.07 -21.22
N ILE A 43 -5.88 3.43 -20.92
CA ILE A 43 -6.86 2.99 -21.93
C ILE A 43 -7.75 4.16 -22.40
N LEU A 44 -7.88 5.23 -21.60
CA LEU A 44 -8.73 6.36 -21.92
C LEU A 44 -8.32 6.96 -23.29
N PRO A 45 -9.21 6.95 -24.29
CA PRO A 45 -8.88 7.43 -25.62
C PRO A 45 -8.61 8.94 -25.57
N ARG A 46 -7.49 9.35 -26.14
CA ARG A 46 -7.16 10.78 -26.24
C ARG A 46 -8.13 11.46 -27.23
N PRO A 47 -8.79 12.56 -26.86
CA PRO A 47 -9.56 13.36 -27.80
C PRO A 47 -8.66 13.77 -28.98
N GLY A 48 -9.23 13.84 -30.18
CA GLY A 48 -8.50 14.14 -31.41
C GLY A 48 -7.69 15.45 -31.34
N ALA A 49 -6.72 15.61 -32.25
CA ALA A 49 -5.71 16.68 -32.25
C ALA A 49 -6.24 18.13 -32.47
N PHE A 50 -7.51 18.39 -32.20
CA PHE A 50 -8.12 19.71 -32.34
C PHE A 50 -7.98 20.48 -31.03
N GLN A 51 -7.09 21.47 -31.08
CA GLN A 51 -6.77 22.54 -30.13
C GLN A 51 -7.01 22.29 -28.61
N PRO A 52 -5.96 22.45 -27.77
CA PRO A 52 -6.01 22.36 -26.29
C PRO A 52 -7.03 23.24 -25.54
N THR A 53 -7.80 24.06 -26.26
CA THR A 53 -8.84 24.95 -25.76
C THR A 53 -10.23 24.32 -25.78
N GLU A 54 -10.42 23.16 -26.41
CA GLU A 54 -11.71 22.48 -26.42
C GLU A 54 -12.04 21.89 -25.03
N PRO A 55 -13.25 22.11 -24.48
CA PRO A 55 -13.66 21.65 -23.15
C PRO A 55 -13.41 20.15 -22.91
N ASP A 56 -13.56 19.34 -23.96
CA ASP A 56 -13.37 17.89 -23.90
C ASP A 56 -11.90 17.49 -23.67
N GLN A 57 -10.95 18.27 -24.21
CA GLN A 57 -9.53 18.03 -23.99
C GLN A 57 -9.12 18.40 -22.56
N ILE A 58 -9.68 19.48 -22.01
CA ILE A 58 -9.46 19.87 -20.61
C ILE A 58 -10.03 18.81 -19.68
N ALA A 59 -11.26 18.35 -19.93
CA ALA A 59 -11.90 17.29 -19.16
C ALA A 59 -11.07 16.00 -19.17
N TYR A 60 -10.59 15.58 -20.35
CA TYR A 60 -9.69 14.44 -20.49
C TYR A 60 -8.43 14.56 -19.61
N ILE A 61 -7.72 15.69 -19.70
CA ILE A 61 -6.49 15.92 -18.92
C ILE A 61 -6.78 15.87 -17.41
N VAL A 62 -7.88 16.50 -16.97
CA VAL A 62 -8.29 16.50 -15.56
C VAL A 62 -8.62 15.08 -15.08
N THR A 63 -9.34 14.30 -15.88
CA THR A 63 -9.68 12.91 -15.55
C THR A 63 -8.44 12.04 -15.44
N VAL A 64 -7.53 12.10 -16.41
CA VAL A 64 -6.27 11.34 -16.38
C VAL A 64 -5.42 11.72 -15.17
N ARG A 65 -5.34 13.01 -14.84
CA ARG A 65 -4.66 13.49 -13.62
C ARG A 65 -5.30 12.93 -12.35
N ALA A 66 -6.62 12.97 -12.24
CA ALA A 66 -7.33 12.44 -11.08
C ALA A 66 -7.09 10.93 -10.91
N LEU A 67 -7.15 10.15 -11.98
CA LEU A 67 -6.86 8.71 -11.97
C LEU A 67 -5.43 8.41 -11.52
N ASN A 68 -4.46 9.18 -12.01
CA ASN A 68 -3.07 9.06 -11.61
C ASN A 68 -2.83 9.40 -10.13
N VAL A 69 -3.54 10.40 -9.59
CA VAL A 69 -3.51 10.72 -8.16
C VAL A 69 -4.13 9.58 -7.34
N ILE A 70 -5.27 9.04 -7.77
CA ILE A 70 -5.92 7.90 -7.10
C ILE A 70 -4.98 6.69 -7.07
N PHE A 71 -4.31 6.40 -8.19
CA PHE A 71 -3.28 5.35 -8.26
C PHE A 71 -2.17 5.58 -7.23
N ALA A 72 -1.55 6.76 -7.23
CA ALA A 72 -0.45 7.07 -6.32
C ALA A 72 -0.87 6.93 -4.85
N VAL A 73 -1.99 7.55 -4.46
CA VAL A 73 -2.48 7.55 -3.07
C VAL A 73 -2.84 6.13 -2.62
N ALA A 74 -3.53 5.36 -3.46
CA ALA A 74 -3.93 4.00 -3.10
C ALA A 74 -2.71 3.09 -2.91
N MET A 75 -1.72 3.18 -3.79
CA MET A 75 -0.51 2.37 -3.69
C MET A 75 0.39 2.80 -2.53
N ASP A 76 0.51 4.11 -2.25
CA ASP A 76 1.23 4.61 -1.09
C ASP A 76 0.57 4.14 0.21
N ALA A 77 -0.76 4.16 0.30
CA ALA A 77 -1.50 3.66 1.45
C ALA A 77 -1.30 2.15 1.63
N ALA A 78 -1.35 1.37 0.56
CA ALA A 78 -1.07 -0.08 0.60
C ALA A 78 0.35 -0.36 1.10
N ALA A 79 1.34 0.39 0.59
CA ALA A 79 2.73 0.24 0.96
C ALA A 79 2.96 0.62 2.42
N ALA A 80 2.44 1.77 2.86
CA ALA A 80 2.55 2.24 4.24
C ALA A 80 1.92 1.25 5.22
N LEU A 81 0.74 0.70 4.91
CA LEU A 81 0.08 -0.31 5.72
C LEU A 81 0.92 -1.60 5.80
N ALA A 82 1.43 -2.10 4.68
CA ALA A 82 2.23 -3.30 4.64
C ALA A 82 3.53 -3.17 5.48
N VAL A 83 4.24 -2.06 5.34
CA VAL A 83 5.48 -1.77 6.09
C VAL A 83 5.18 -1.62 7.58
N THR A 84 4.16 -0.82 7.92
CA THR A 84 3.77 -0.58 9.31
C THR A 84 3.37 -1.87 10.00
N CYS A 85 2.55 -2.70 9.37
CA CYS A 85 2.15 -4.01 9.93
C CYS A 85 3.36 -4.92 10.13
N SER A 86 4.30 -4.92 9.18
CA SER A 86 5.50 -5.75 9.29
C SER A 86 6.35 -5.38 10.50
N TRP A 87 6.67 -4.09 10.65
CA TRP A 87 7.43 -3.60 11.81
C TRP A 87 6.66 -3.75 13.12
N TYR A 88 5.36 -3.47 13.11
CA TYR A 88 4.50 -3.63 14.28
C TYR A 88 4.52 -5.07 14.78
N TRP A 89 4.29 -6.06 13.91
CA TRP A 89 4.35 -7.47 14.32
C TRP A 89 5.76 -7.91 14.70
N GLY A 90 6.80 -7.40 14.02
CA GLY A 90 8.19 -7.67 14.40
C GLY A 90 8.55 -7.17 15.82
N LEU A 91 7.97 -6.05 16.26
CA LEU A 91 8.23 -5.46 17.58
C LEU A 91 7.35 -6.03 18.69
N THR A 92 6.09 -6.34 18.38
CA THR A 92 5.08 -6.65 19.41
C THR A 92 4.84 -8.14 19.64
N ARG A 93 5.46 -9.02 18.84
CA ARG A 93 5.28 -10.48 18.91
C ARG A 93 6.52 -11.17 19.48
N PRO A 94 6.64 -11.31 20.82
CA PRO A 94 7.74 -12.03 21.43
C PRO A 94 7.74 -13.53 21.09
N ASP A 95 6.58 -14.07 20.70
CA ASP A 95 6.32 -15.46 20.30
C ASP A 95 6.93 -15.84 18.94
N LEU A 96 7.31 -14.87 18.11
CA LEU A 96 7.94 -15.15 16.82
C LEU A 96 9.37 -15.66 17.02
N THR A 97 9.73 -16.67 16.21
CA THR A 97 11.13 -17.08 16.08
C THR A 97 11.98 -15.91 15.59
N GLU A 98 13.24 -15.88 15.99
CA GLU A 98 14.18 -14.82 15.59
C GLU A 98 14.26 -14.68 14.05
N GLY A 99 14.21 -15.80 13.32
CA GLY A 99 14.18 -15.82 11.86
C GLY A 99 12.93 -15.13 11.29
N ALA A 100 11.74 -15.42 11.83
CA ALA A 100 10.49 -14.79 11.39
C ALA A 100 10.48 -13.29 11.69
N ARG A 101 10.96 -12.90 12.88
CA ARG A 101 11.06 -11.50 13.30
C ARG A 101 12.00 -10.71 12.38
N ARG A 102 13.19 -11.23 12.11
CA ARG A 102 14.12 -10.64 11.13
C ARG A 102 13.51 -10.57 9.74
N GLY A 103 12.80 -11.61 9.32
CA GLY A 103 12.08 -11.63 8.04
C GLY A 103 11.10 -10.47 7.89
N LEU A 104 10.33 -10.16 8.94
CA LEU A 104 9.41 -9.02 8.96
C LEU A 104 10.15 -7.67 8.87
N PHE A 105 11.23 -7.49 9.62
CA PHE A 105 12.01 -6.25 9.54
C PHE A 105 12.67 -6.08 8.15
N ILE A 106 13.26 -7.14 7.61
CA ILE A 106 13.86 -7.14 6.27
C ILE A 106 12.79 -6.84 5.22
N PHE A 107 11.64 -7.50 5.27
CA PHE A 107 10.52 -7.22 4.37
C PHE A 107 10.13 -5.74 4.43
N GLY A 108 9.84 -5.21 5.62
CA GLY A 108 9.40 -3.82 5.78
C GLY A 108 10.43 -2.83 5.24
N THR A 109 11.71 -3.02 5.55
CA THR A 109 12.79 -2.12 5.12
C THR A 109 13.07 -2.22 3.62
N VAL A 110 13.21 -3.43 3.08
CA VAL A 110 13.51 -3.65 1.65
C VAL A 110 12.33 -3.23 0.79
N PHE A 111 11.10 -3.58 1.20
CA PHE A 111 9.90 -3.18 0.48
C PHE A 111 9.75 -1.65 0.47
N LEU A 112 9.97 -0.98 1.61
CA LEU A 112 9.96 0.49 1.67
C LEU A 112 10.99 1.11 0.73
N ALA A 113 12.22 0.60 0.73
CA ALA A 113 13.27 1.10 -0.16
C ALA A 113 12.90 0.94 -1.64
N ILE A 114 12.39 -0.24 -2.04
CA ILE A 114 11.91 -0.49 -3.40
C ILE A 114 10.74 0.45 -3.73
N TRP A 115 9.81 0.64 -2.80
CA TRP A 115 8.66 1.50 -2.99
C TRP A 115 9.05 2.97 -3.19
N ILE A 116 10.01 3.49 -2.42
CA ILE A 116 10.52 4.87 -2.60
C ILE A 116 11.10 5.07 -4.00
N VAL A 117 11.89 4.09 -4.48
CA VAL A 117 12.46 4.14 -5.83
C VAL A 117 11.35 4.10 -6.88
N PHE A 118 10.41 3.17 -6.77
CA PHE A 118 9.28 3.04 -7.69
C PHE A 118 8.38 4.28 -7.70
N SER A 119 8.06 4.83 -6.52
CA SER A 119 7.28 6.05 -6.34
C SER A 119 7.98 7.25 -6.99
N SER A 120 9.31 7.34 -6.87
CA SER A 120 10.10 8.40 -7.53
C SER A 120 10.02 8.33 -9.06
N PHE A 121 10.07 7.12 -9.64
CA PHE A 121 9.84 6.93 -11.08
C PHE A 121 8.41 7.27 -11.48
N SER A 122 7.43 6.85 -10.68
CA SER A 122 6.01 7.13 -10.92
C SER A 122 5.76 8.63 -10.93
N VAL A 123 6.25 9.39 -9.95
CA VAL A 123 6.12 10.85 -9.90
C VAL A 123 6.75 11.51 -11.14
N THR A 124 7.92 11.04 -11.57
CA THR A 124 8.59 11.55 -12.78
C THR A 124 7.72 11.33 -14.03
N ILE A 125 7.16 10.13 -14.20
CA ILE A 125 6.27 9.80 -15.32
C ILE A 125 4.97 10.64 -15.26
N LEU A 126 4.36 10.75 -14.08
CA LEU A 126 3.14 11.54 -13.88
C LEU A 126 3.35 13.03 -14.17
N ARG A 127 4.53 13.56 -13.84
CA ARG A 127 4.90 14.94 -14.20
C ARG A 127 5.16 15.09 -15.69
N ALA A 128 5.80 14.12 -16.34
CA ALA A 128 6.06 14.16 -17.78
C ALA A 128 4.78 14.00 -18.64
N LEU A 129 3.74 13.36 -18.10
CA LEU A 129 2.42 13.23 -18.73
C LEU A 129 1.49 14.43 -18.46
N GLY A 130 1.89 15.37 -17.59
CA GLY A 130 1.26 16.67 -17.49
C GLY A 130 1.86 17.63 -18.53
N PRO A 131 1.06 18.53 -19.16
CA PRO A 131 1.60 19.60 -19.99
C PRO A 131 2.66 20.43 -19.26
#